data_AF-A0A8R2FAM8-F1
#
_entry.id   AF-A0A8R2FAM8-F1
#
_cell.length_a   1.000
_cell.length_b   1.000
_cell.length_c   1.000
_cell.angle_alpha   90.00
_cell.angle_beta   90.00
_cell.angle_gamma   90.00
#
_symmetry.space_group_name_H-M   'P 1'
#
loop_
_entity.id
_entity.type
_entity.pdbx_description
1 polymer ?
#
loop_
_entity_poly.entity_id
_entity_poly.type
_entity_poly.pdbx_seq_one_letter_code
_entity_poly.pdbx_strand_id
1 'polypeptide(L)'
;MLYCAFVRSILEYGVVVWDPYTAYDRNQIERVQRKFLNYAAFTLNIDHIPHDYIPVMDRLGLSTLVDRRQATSLNFLRQLIDGKIDSPELLSFINLKVPSTYIRHTYPFLIPKFNTNYLENQPIVRMMRMKNNDPSFLN
;
A
#
# COMPACT_ATOMS: atom_id res chain seq x y z
N MET A 1 -16.96 -4.52 12.90
CA MET A 1 -16.50 -5.92 13.03
C MET A 1 -15.30 -5.97 13.98
N LEU A 2 -15.24 -6.90 14.92
CA LEU A 2 -14.15 -7.02 15.92
C LEU A 2 -12.77 -7.16 15.26
N TYR A 3 -12.70 -7.91 14.16
CA TYR A 3 -11.48 -8.05 13.35
C TYR A 3 -10.89 -6.71 12.89
N CYS A 4 -11.73 -5.76 12.47
CA CYS A 4 -11.30 -4.43 12.05
C CYS A 4 -10.67 -3.63 13.20
N ALA A 5 -11.20 -3.78 14.40
CA ALA A 5 -10.80 -2.99 15.56
C ALA A 5 -9.49 -3.47 16.18
N PHE A 6 -9.23 -4.79 16.18
CA PHE A 6 -8.08 -5.38 16.87
C PHE A 6 -7.00 -5.87 15.92
N VAL A 7 -7.33 -6.80 15.02
CA VAL A 7 -6.32 -7.42 14.17
C VAL A 7 -5.88 -6.44 13.09
N ARG A 8 -6.85 -5.82 12.42
CA ARG A 8 -6.56 -4.92 11.30
C ARG A 8 -5.85 -3.65 11.74
N SER A 9 -6.24 -3.06 12.86
CA SER A 9 -5.57 -1.86 13.39
C SER A 9 -4.08 -2.13 13.63
N ILE A 10 -3.72 -3.29 14.18
CA ILE A 10 -2.33 -3.71 14.36
C ILE A 10 -1.62 -3.90 13.01
N LEU A 11 -2.29 -4.54 12.04
CA LEU A 11 -1.73 -4.76 10.69
C LEU A 11 -1.62 -3.50 9.83
N GLU A 12 -2.27 -2.42 10.21
CA GLU A 12 -2.23 -1.13 9.49
C GLU A 12 -1.32 -0.11 10.17
N TYR A 13 -1.11 -0.29 11.47
CA TYR A 13 -0.23 0.57 12.24
C TYR A 13 1.20 0.51 11.70
N GLY A 14 1.76 1.66 11.34
CA GLY A 14 3.16 1.76 10.91
C GLY A 14 3.49 1.14 9.55
N VAL A 15 2.49 0.77 8.74
CA VAL A 15 2.67 0.16 7.40
C VAL A 15 3.70 0.89 6.53
N VAL A 16 3.71 2.23 6.59
CA VAL A 16 4.65 3.07 5.85
C VAL A 16 6.11 2.65 6.09
N VAL A 17 6.42 2.25 7.33
CA VAL A 17 7.77 1.88 7.77
C VAL A 17 8.09 0.42 7.42
N TRP A 18 7.23 -0.52 7.82
CA TRP A 18 7.58 -1.94 7.80
C TRP A 18 7.05 -2.73 6.59
N ASP A 19 6.19 -2.16 5.73
CA ASP A 19 5.57 -2.93 4.64
C ASP A 19 6.64 -3.73 3.86
N PRO A 20 6.47 -5.05 3.69
CA PRO A 20 7.52 -5.86 3.09
C PRO A 20 7.57 -5.69 1.57
N TYR A 21 8.78 -5.81 1.02
CA TYR A 21 8.98 -5.78 -0.43
C TYR A 21 8.96 -7.17 -1.09
N THR A 22 9.17 -8.24 -0.32
CA THR A 22 9.17 -9.61 -0.87
C THR A 22 7.75 -10.16 -1.02
N ALA A 23 7.53 -10.97 -2.06
CA ALA A 23 6.23 -11.62 -2.27
C ALA A 23 5.91 -12.62 -1.14
N TYR A 24 6.93 -13.29 -0.59
CA TYR A 24 6.77 -14.24 0.51
C TYR A 24 6.21 -13.56 1.77
N ASP A 25 6.83 -12.46 2.21
CA ASP A 25 6.42 -11.75 3.41
C ASP A 25 5.04 -11.10 3.23
N ARG A 26 4.76 -10.54 2.05
CA ARG A 26 3.42 -10.03 1.71
C ARG A 26 2.36 -11.12 1.82
N ASN A 27 2.64 -12.32 1.29
CA ASN A 27 1.74 -13.46 1.39
C ASN A 27 1.55 -13.95 2.82
N GLN A 28 2.59 -13.89 3.66
CA GLN A 28 2.50 -14.22 5.09
C GLN A 28 1.53 -13.28 5.82
N ILE A 29 1.57 -11.99 5.51
CA ILE A 29 0.64 -11.00 6.08
C ILE A 29 -0.77 -11.25 5.55
N GLU A 30 -0.94 -11.48 4.25
CA GLU A 30 -2.25 -11.75 3.64
C GLU A 30 -2.91 -13.03 4.21
N ARG A 31 -2.11 -14.03 4.60
CA ARG A 31 -2.60 -15.25 5.24
C ARG A 31 -3.36 -14.98 6.53
N VAL A 32 -3.04 -13.91 7.27
CA VAL A 32 -3.77 -13.51 8.48
C VAL A 32 -5.21 -13.13 8.14
N GLN A 33 -5.40 -12.31 7.10
CA GLN A 33 -6.73 -11.96 6.60
C GLN A 33 -7.45 -13.18 6.01
N ARG A 34 -6.76 -14.00 5.20
CA ARG A 34 -7.36 -15.20 4.59
C ARG A 34 -7.86 -16.21 5.63
N LYS A 35 -7.13 -16.40 6.74
CA LYS A 35 -7.58 -17.26 7.84
C LYS A 35 -8.88 -16.74 8.47
N PHE A 36 -8.98 -15.43 8.66
CA PHE A 36 -10.20 -14.80 9.13
C PHE A 36 -11.35 -14.95 8.12
N LEU A 37 -11.10 -14.72 6.84
CA LEU A 37 -12.11 -14.85 5.78
C LEU A 37 -12.64 -16.28 5.67
N ASN A 38 -11.77 -17.28 5.75
CA ASN A 38 -12.18 -18.68 5.76
C ASN A 38 -13.09 -19.02 6.95
N TYR A 39 -12.76 -18.51 8.13
CA TYR A 39 -13.61 -18.67 9.32
C TYR A 39 -14.95 -17.95 9.17
N ALA A 40 -14.94 -16.73 8.63
CA ALA A 40 -16.14 -15.94 8.40
C ALA A 40 -17.05 -16.59 7.35
N ALA A 41 -16.48 -17.15 6.28
CA ALA A 41 -17.21 -17.88 5.25
C ALA A 41 -17.96 -19.08 5.82
N PHE A 42 -17.27 -19.89 6.64
CA PHE A 42 -17.87 -21.02 7.34
C PHE A 42 -19.01 -20.58 8.27
N THR A 43 -18.79 -19.51 9.05
CA THR A 43 -19.76 -19.04 10.04
C THR A 43 -20.99 -18.39 9.39
N LEU A 44 -20.81 -17.70 8.27
CA LEU A 44 -21.85 -16.97 7.55
C LEU A 44 -22.48 -17.79 6.40
N ASN A 45 -22.05 -19.04 6.24
CA ASN A 45 -22.47 -19.94 5.16
C ASN A 45 -22.35 -19.29 3.77
N ILE A 46 -21.19 -18.70 3.49
CA ILE A 46 -20.88 -18.07 2.20
C ILE A 46 -20.07 -19.07 1.38
N ASP A 47 -20.65 -19.53 0.27
CA ASP A 47 -19.94 -20.37 -0.68
C ASP A 47 -18.85 -19.57 -1.39
N HIS A 48 -17.65 -20.15 -1.46
CA HIS A 48 -16.55 -19.62 -2.24
C HIS A 48 -15.62 -20.75 -2.69
N ILE A 49 -14.91 -20.52 -3.80
CA ILE A 49 -13.92 -21.47 -4.33
C ILE A 49 -12.70 -21.47 -3.39
N PRO A 50 -12.00 -22.61 -3.21
CA PRO A 50 -10.75 -22.64 -2.45
C PRO A 50 -9.77 -21.56 -2.93
N HIS A 51 -9.21 -20.82 -1.98
CA HIS A 51 -8.28 -19.71 -2.20
C HIS A 51 -8.84 -18.46 -2.90
N ASP A 52 -10.09 -18.47 -3.37
CA ASP A 52 -10.79 -17.27 -3.79
C ASP A 52 -11.66 -16.76 -2.65
N TYR A 53 -11.21 -15.69 -2.00
CA TYR A 53 -11.93 -15.07 -0.89
C TYR A 53 -12.61 -13.75 -1.28
N ILE A 54 -12.62 -13.39 -2.57
CA ILE A 54 -13.27 -12.17 -3.07
C ILE A 54 -14.76 -12.13 -2.68
N PRO A 55 -15.55 -13.20 -2.87
CA PRO A 55 -16.98 -13.17 -2.51
C PRO A 55 -17.23 -12.89 -1.02
N VAL A 56 -16.34 -13.42 -0.16
CA VAL A 56 -16.41 -13.25 1.29
C VAL A 56 -16.00 -11.83 1.68
N MET A 57 -14.95 -11.29 1.05
CA MET A 57 -14.52 -9.92 1.27
C MET A 57 -15.60 -8.92 0.87
N ASP A 58 -16.21 -9.10 -0.30
CA ASP A 58 -17.28 -8.22 -0.80
C ASP A 58 -18.50 -8.23 0.12
N ARG A 59 -18.94 -9.43 0.55
CA ARG A 59 -20.02 -9.60 1.55
C ARG A 59 -19.72 -8.86 2.87
N LEU A 60 -18.45 -8.81 3.27
CA LEU A 60 -18.02 -8.17 4.52
C LEU A 60 -17.60 -6.70 4.34
N GLY A 61 -17.64 -6.16 3.11
CA GLY A 61 -17.15 -4.82 2.78
C GLY A 61 -15.65 -4.64 3.05
N LEU A 62 -14.85 -5.69 2.80
CA LEU A 62 -13.41 -5.69 3.01
C LEU A 62 -12.65 -5.61 1.69
N SER A 63 -11.48 -5.00 1.73
CA SER A 63 -10.49 -5.05 0.65
C SER A 63 -9.27 -5.86 1.09
N THR A 64 -8.38 -6.22 0.15
CA THR A 64 -7.16 -6.97 0.49
C THR A 64 -6.24 -6.16 1.40
N LEU A 65 -5.42 -6.82 2.22
CA LEU A 65 -4.46 -6.06 3.03
C LEU A 65 -3.44 -5.34 2.14
N VAL A 66 -3.07 -5.92 0.99
CA VAL A 66 -2.17 -5.29 0.02
C VAL A 66 -2.71 -3.94 -0.44
N ASP A 67 -3.96 -3.88 -0.90
CA ASP A 67 -4.57 -2.64 -1.42
C ASP A 67 -4.62 -1.57 -0.33
N ARG A 68 -4.95 -1.98 0.90
CA ARG A 68 -5.01 -1.08 2.06
C ARG A 68 -3.64 -0.54 2.42
N ARG A 69 -2.60 -1.38 2.41
CA ARG A 69 -1.23 -0.95 2.70
C ARG A 69 -0.71 0.03 1.64
N GLN A 70 -1.02 -0.21 0.37
CA GLN A 70 -0.71 0.71 -0.72
C GLN A 70 -1.44 2.04 -0.53
N ALA A 71 -2.75 2.01 -0.25
CA ALA A 71 -3.54 3.21 0.01
C ALA A 71 -2.99 4.02 1.19
N THR A 72 -2.62 3.37 2.30
CA THR A 72 -2.00 4.03 3.46
C THR A 72 -0.67 4.68 3.10
N SER A 73 0.15 3.99 2.32
CA SER A 73 1.46 4.50 1.87
C SER A 73 1.28 5.73 0.96
N LEU A 74 0.36 5.68 0.00
CA LEU A 74 0.06 6.82 -0.88
C LEU A 74 -0.57 7.99 -0.11
N ASN A 75 -1.44 7.71 0.86
CA ASN A 75 -2.04 8.74 1.73
C ASN A 75 -0.99 9.42 2.62
N PHE A 76 0.00 8.68 3.12
CA PHE A 76 1.11 9.25 3.86
C PHE A 76 1.95 10.18 2.97
N LEU A 77 2.33 9.71 1.77
CA LEU A 77 3.07 10.51 0.80
C LEU A 77 2.33 11.81 0.45
N ARG A 78 1.02 11.72 0.20
CA ARG A 78 0.17 12.89 -0.06
C ARG A 78 0.15 13.86 1.11
N GLN A 79 -0.06 13.37 2.34
CA GLN A 79 -0.09 14.22 3.53
C GLN A 79 1.24 14.92 3.80
N LEU A 80 2.36 14.26 3.47
CA LEU A 80 3.70 14.84 3.57
C LEU A 80 3.89 15.98 2.55
N ILE A 81 3.40 15.82 1.31
CA ILE A 81 3.47 16.85 0.27
C ILE A 81 2.50 18.01 0.54
N ASP A 82 1.29 17.70 1.00
CA ASP A 82 0.26 18.69 1.34
C ASP A 82 0.60 19.48 2.64
N GLY A 83 1.72 19.17 3.31
CA GLY A 83 2.15 19.82 4.55
C GLY A 83 1.30 19.46 5.77
N LYS A 84 0.46 18.43 5.69
CA LYS A 84 -0.32 17.91 6.84
C LYS A 84 0.56 17.15 7.82
N ILE A 85 1.66 16.58 7.34
CA ILE A 85 2.74 16.03 8.15
C ILE A 85 3.91 17.03 8.04
N ASP A 86 4.16 17.74 9.12
CA ASP A 86 5.25 18.72 9.18
C ASP A 86 6.56 18.03 9.54
N SER A 87 7.29 17.57 8.52
CA SER A 87 8.68 17.11 8.65
C SER A 87 9.47 17.53 7.41
N PRO A 88 10.21 18.65 7.49
CA PRO A 88 11.10 19.10 6.43
C PRO A 88 12.15 18.04 6.07
N GLU A 89 12.59 17.25 7.04
CA GLU A 89 13.56 16.17 6.83
C GLU A 89 13.00 15.09 5.91
N LEU A 90 11.79 14.60 6.19
CA LEU A 90 11.14 13.60 5.35
C LEU A 90 10.81 14.15 3.96
N LEU A 91 10.37 15.41 3.89
CA LEU A 91 10.08 16.08 2.63
C LEU A 91 11.34 16.25 1.77
N SER A 92 12.51 16.48 2.38
CA SER A 92 13.78 16.63 1.67
C SER A 92 14.22 15.37 0.89
N PHE A 93 13.72 14.19 1.26
CA PHE A 93 14.00 12.94 0.53
C PHE A 93 13.11 12.76 -0.71
N ILE A 94 12.07 13.58 -0.89
CA ILE A 94 11.18 13.52 -2.04
C ILE A 94 11.83 14.27 -3.21
N ASN A 95 12.11 13.56 -4.29
CA ASN A 95 12.67 14.16 -5.50
C ASN A 95 11.54 14.40 -6.51
N LEU A 96 11.10 15.66 -6.65
CA LEU A 96 10.11 16.03 -7.65
C LEU A 96 10.74 16.09 -9.05
N LYS A 97 10.05 15.54 -10.03
CA LYS A 97 10.44 15.68 -11.43
C LYS A 97 9.74 16.89 -12.03
N VAL A 98 10.51 17.94 -12.34
CA VAL A 98 10.02 19.12 -13.05
C VAL A 98 10.34 18.95 -14.54
N PRO A 99 9.35 18.74 -15.43
CA PRO A 99 9.60 18.62 -16.86
C PRO A 99 10.01 19.96 -17.46
N SER A 100 11.08 19.99 -18.26
CA SER A 100 11.48 21.18 -19.02
C SER A 100 10.72 21.35 -20.34
N THR A 101 10.05 20.30 -20.80
CA THR A 101 9.44 20.20 -22.13
C THR A 101 8.17 19.34 -22.05
N TYR A 102 7.22 19.53 -22.98
CA TYR A 102 5.98 18.76 -23.02
C TYR A 102 6.26 17.29 -23.39
N ILE A 103 6.11 16.37 -22.43
CA ILE A 103 6.29 14.93 -22.64
C ILE A 103 4.93 14.24 -22.44
N ARG A 104 4.61 13.27 -23.32
CA ARG A 104 3.35 12.50 -23.31
C ARG A 104 3.13 11.66 -22.05
N HIS A 105 4.19 11.37 -21.30
CA HIS A 105 4.13 10.67 -20.01
C HIS A 105 4.94 11.46 -18.98
N THR A 106 4.22 12.13 -18.08
CA THR A 106 4.79 12.86 -16.95
C THR A 106 4.55 12.05 -15.69
N TYR A 107 5.63 11.57 -15.10
CA TYR A 107 5.63 10.99 -13.76
C TYR A 107 6.10 12.04 -12.74
N PRO A 108 5.44 12.18 -11.58
CA PRO A 108 5.67 13.29 -10.66
C PRO A 108 7.00 13.23 -9.92
N PHE A 109 7.57 12.03 -9.71
CA PHE A 109 8.79 11.85 -8.92
C PHE A 109 9.97 11.33 -9.72
N LEU A 110 11.17 11.83 -9.43
CA LEU A 110 12.43 11.25 -9.88
C LEU A 110 12.83 10.13 -8.91
N ILE A 111 13.03 8.91 -9.41
CA ILE A 111 13.48 7.78 -8.59
C ILE A 111 15.01 7.69 -8.67
N PRO A 112 15.75 7.85 -7.56
CA PRO A 112 17.20 7.66 -7.56
C PRO A 112 17.58 6.22 -7.92
N LYS A 113 18.79 6.03 -8.44
CA LYS A 113 19.35 4.70 -8.67
C LYS A 113 19.99 4.19 -7.38
N PHE A 114 19.73 2.94 -7.04
CA PHE A 114 20.29 2.28 -5.86
C PHE A 114 21.08 1.04 -6.28
N ASN A 115 22.07 0.67 -5.47
CA ASN A 115 22.94 -0.48 -5.70
C ASN A 115 22.42 -1.78 -5.05
N THR A 116 21.41 -1.68 -4.19
CA THR A 116 20.85 -2.83 -3.46
C THR A 116 19.32 -2.77 -3.45
N ASN A 117 18.70 -3.95 -3.48
CA ASN A 117 17.25 -4.10 -3.38
C ASN A 117 16.69 -3.51 -2.07
N TYR A 118 17.47 -3.53 -0.99
CA TYR A 118 17.07 -2.96 0.30
C TYR A 118 16.87 -1.44 0.20
N LEU A 119 17.86 -0.73 -0.34
CA LEU A 119 17.78 0.73 -0.52
C LEU A 119 16.69 1.10 -1.53
N GLU A 120 16.55 0.32 -2.59
CA GLU A 120 15.52 0.52 -3.61
C GLU A 120 14.09 0.42 -3.07
N ASN A 121 13.89 -0.34 -1.98
CA ASN A 121 12.60 -0.56 -1.34
C ASN A 121 12.42 0.22 -0.03
N GLN A 122 13.25 1.23 0.23
CA GLN A 122 13.03 2.15 1.34
C GLN A 122 11.66 2.83 1.24
N PRO A 123 11.03 3.18 2.37
CA PRO A 123 9.66 3.71 2.43
C PRO A 123 9.35 4.80 1.41
N ILE A 124 10.13 5.91 1.42
CA ILE A 124 9.87 7.08 0.57
C ILE A 124 10.08 6.74 -0.91
N VAL A 125 11.17 6.04 -1.24
CA VAL A 125 11.48 5.60 -2.61
C VAL A 125 10.38 4.71 -3.16
N ARG A 126 9.93 3.73 -2.37
CA ARG A 126 8.83 2.83 -2.72
C ARG A 126 7.55 3.61 -2.96
N MET A 127 7.19 4.55 -2.08
CA MET A 127 5.99 5.38 -2.23
C MET A 127 6.02 6.23 -3.51
N MET A 128 7.16 6.87 -3.80
CA MET A 128 7.36 7.61 -5.05
C MET A 128 7.20 6.69 -6.29
N ARG A 129 7.78 5.48 -6.25
CA ARG A 129 7.64 4.50 -7.34
C ARG A 129 6.19 4.03 -7.51
N MET A 130 5.52 3.70 -6.39
CA MET A 130 4.10 3.32 -6.40
C MET A 130 3.27 4.42 -7.06
N LYS A 131 3.52 5.69 -6.71
CA LYS A 131 2.77 6.82 -7.28
C LYS A 131 3.08 7.07 -8.75
N ASN A 132 4.33 6.88 -9.19
CA ASN A 132 4.70 6.97 -10.60
C ASN A 132 4.04 5.89 -11.48
N ASN A 133 3.77 4.71 -10.90
CA ASN A 133 3.11 3.61 -11.59
C ASN A 133 1.57 3.71 -11.58
N ASP A 134 1.01 4.65 -10.81
CA ASP A 134 -0.43 4.85 -10.69
C ASP A 134 -0.93 5.82 -11.79
N PRO A 135 -1.69 5.34 -12.80
CA PRO A 135 -2.13 6.14 -13.93
C PRO A 135 -3.21 7.18 -13.56
N SER A 136 -3.77 7.13 -12.35
CA SER A 136 -4.89 7.98 -11.93
C SER A 136 -4.55 9.46 -11.74
N PHE A 137 -3.26 9.85 -11.77
CA PHE A 137 -2.85 11.26 -11.64
C PHE A 137 -2.91 12.06 -12.96
N LEU A 138 -3.18 11.40 -14.09
CA LEU A 138 -3.25 12.04 -15.42
C LEU A 138 -4.67 12.52 -15.81
N ASN A 139 -5.64 12.48 -14.88
CA ASN A 139 -7.01 12.98 -15.09
C ASN A 139 -7.36 14.07 -14.09
#